data_AF-A0A950VRY5-F1
#
_entry.id   AF-A0A950VRY5-F1
#
_cell.length_a   1.000
_cell.length_b   1.000
_cell.length_c   1.000
_cell.angle_alpha   90.00
_cell.angle_beta   90.00
_cell.angle_gamma   90.00
#
_symmetry.space_group_name_H-M   'P 1'
#
loop_
_entity.id
_entity.type
_entity.pdbx_description
1 polymer ?
#
loop_
_entity_poly.entity_id
_entity_poly.type
_entity_poly.pdbx_seq_one_letter_code
_entity_poly.pdbx_strand_id
1 'polypeptide(L)'
;MSAAIFARRRAADPYEPGNAHRPGNVTALKGVIFQSDGSSTIGRLFIRPFETLDRAISGILPQPGEPSLAMHAGLHVEIDNNREYVVEQLVGSWYMDFRNGLNWTPIEDFRKRDRGGWDVTLPGPAFRGVTDQVVEQTTQRLNMIEGQPFMGEDCTAFIERAFGRRRVFADSPVLRLLRIAARVGDPALPLLRPEASLDDRAAGLLAFERIKTLPDADADPSSVNVSLWLGRAAPTAALGALIGYSLGSRRSTPASRTARKFFR
;
A
#
# COMPACT_ATOMS: atom_id res chain seq x y z
N MET A 1 12.66 -50.24 -26.88
CA MET A 1 12.54 -50.36 -25.41
C MET A 1 13.15 -49.11 -24.80
N SER A 2 12.31 -48.38 -24.07
CA SER A 2 12.54 -47.07 -23.43
C SER A 2 13.60 -47.08 -22.34
N ALA A 3 14.25 -45.93 -22.14
CA ALA A 3 14.39 -45.35 -20.81
C ALA A 3 14.54 -43.82 -20.94
N ALA A 4 13.50 -43.13 -20.50
CA ALA A 4 13.37 -41.68 -20.48
C ALA A 4 14.49 -41.01 -19.67
N ILE A 5 15.16 -40.04 -20.30
CA ILE A 5 15.92 -39.01 -19.58
C ILE A 5 14.87 -38.12 -18.90
N PHE A 6 14.59 -38.46 -17.65
CA PHE A 6 13.73 -37.70 -16.76
C PHE A 6 14.33 -36.30 -16.59
N ALA A 7 13.72 -35.32 -17.24
CA ALA A 7 13.73 -33.95 -16.77
C ALA A 7 13.27 -33.97 -15.31
N ARG A 8 14.20 -33.76 -14.37
CA ARG A 8 13.84 -33.40 -13.00
C ARG A 8 13.13 -32.05 -13.10
N ARG A 9 11.80 -32.07 -13.24
CA ARG A 9 10.95 -31.02 -12.68
C ARG A 9 11.37 -30.90 -11.22
N ARG A 10 12.17 -29.89 -10.88
CA ARG A 10 12.18 -29.40 -9.49
C ARG A 10 10.74 -29.03 -9.23
N ALA A 11 10.07 -29.80 -8.38
CA ALA A 11 8.87 -29.31 -7.74
C ALA A 11 9.22 -27.91 -7.21
N ALA A 12 8.40 -26.91 -7.53
CA ALA A 12 8.53 -25.61 -6.89
C ALA A 12 8.57 -25.89 -5.38
N ASP A 13 9.63 -25.48 -4.70
CA ASP A 13 9.71 -25.65 -3.26
C ASP A 13 8.41 -25.09 -2.65
N PRO A 14 7.77 -25.83 -1.72
CA PRO A 14 6.54 -25.37 -1.11
C PRO A 14 6.78 -23.97 -0.52
N TYR A 15 5.84 -23.06 -0.78
CA TYR A 15 5.87 -21.69 -0.25
C TYR A 15 6.18 -21.72 1.26
N GLU A 16 7.30 -21.12 1.65
CA GLU A 16 7.67 -20.90 3.04
C GLU A 16 7.58 -19.40 3.34
N PRO A 17 6.66 -18.96 4.22
CA PRO A 17 6.55 -17.57 4.62
C PRO A 17 7.88 -17.03 5.15
N GLY A 18 8.33 -15.89 4.60
CA GLY A 18 9.60 -15.25 5.00
C GLY A 18 10.83 -15.81 4.30
N ASN A 19 10.66 -16.67 3.29
CA ASN A 19 11.75 -17.15 2.47
C ASN A 19 12.05 -16.15 1.32
N ALA A 20 13.24 -15.55 1.35
CA ALA A 20 13.73 -14.74 0.23
C ALA A 20 14.10 -15.59 -1.00
N HIS A 21 14.08 -16.93 -0.87
CA HIS A 21 14.49 -17.82 -1.95
C HIS A 21 13.51 -17.72 -3.13
N ARG A 22 14.06 -17.23 -4.24
CA ARG A 22 13.32 -17.03 -5.49
C ARG A 22 13.08 -18.40 -6.16
N PRO A 23 11.86 -18.69 -6.64
CA PRO A 23 11.50 -20.01 -7.18
C PRO A 23 12.02 -20.30 -8.60
N GLY A 24 12.78 -19.40 -9.21
CA GLY A 24 13.28 -19.49 -10.59
C GLY A 24 13.93 -18.18 -11.06
N ASN A 25 14.14 -17.97 -12.35
CA ASN A 25 14.63 -16.68 -12.88
C ASN A 25 13.46 -15.78 -13.27
N VAL A 26 13.46 -14.50 -12.87
CA VAL A 26 12.49 -13.51 -13.34
C VAL A 26 12.76 -13.22 -14.80
N THR A 27 11.78 -13.49 -15.66
CA THR A 27 11.88 -13.31 -17.12
C THR A 27 11.13 -12.08 -17.61
N ALA A 28 10.09 -11.64 -16.89
CA ALA A 28 9.38 -10.41 -17.22
C ALA A 28 8.77 -9.75 -15.98
N LEU A 29 8.70 -8.41 -15.99
CA LEU A 29 7.87 -7.62 -15.09
C LEU A 29 6.55 -7.28 -15.80
N LYS A 30 5.42 -7.79 -15.31
CA LYS A 30 4.09 -7.46 -15.83
C LYS A 30 3.64 -6.09 -15.34
N GLY A 31 4.01 -5.73 -14.10
CA GLY A 31 3.67 -4.43 -13.53
C GLY A 31 3.64 -4.41 -12.02
N VAL A 32 3.03 -3.36 -11.47
CA VAL A 32 2.70 -3.26 -10.04
C VAL A 32 1.28 -3.79 -9.85
N ILE A 33 1.13 -4.80 -9.01
CA ILE A 33 -0.18 -5.34 -8.64
C ILE A 33 -0.64 -4.72 -7.32
N PHE A 34 -1.89 -4.30 -7.31
CA PHE A 34 -2.57 -3.72 -6.15
C PHE A 34 -3.63 -4.69 -5.67
N GLN A 35 -3.84 -4.73 -4.36
CA GLN A 35 -4.89 -5.52 -3.73
C GLN A 35 -5.57 -4.74 -2.60
N SER A 36 -6.88 -4.90 -2.50
CA SER A 36 -7.67 -4.46 -1.35
C SER A 36 -8.39 -5.66 -0.77
N ASP A 37 -8.18 -5.99 0.51
CA ASP A 37 -8.97 -7.04 1.15
C ASP A 37 -10.41 -6.59 1.44
N GLY A 38 -11.37 -7.50 1.21
CA GLY A 38 -12.77 -7.27 1.59
C GLY A 38 -13.00 -7.43 3.10
N SER A 39 -12.20 -8.26 3.78
CA SER A 39 -12.57 -8.82 5.09
C SER A 39 -11.41 -9.21 6.03
N SER A 40 -10.28 -8.48 6.06
CA SER A 40 -9.21 -8.76 7.05
C SER A 40 -9.47 -8.16 8.44
N THR A 41 -9.48 -9.01 9.47
CA THR A 41 -9.64 -8.63 10.88
C THR A 41 -8.45 -7.85 11.44
N ILE A 42 -7.21 -8.16 11.01
CA ILE A 42 -5.99 -7.46 11.44
C ILE A 42 -5.87 -6.12 10.71
N GLY A 43 -6.17 -6.10 9.41
CA GLY A 43 -6.29 -4.86 8.64
C GLY A 43 -7.30 -3.91 9.30
N ARG A 44 -8.47 -4.42 9.72
CA ARG A 44 -9.54 -3.64 10.35
C ARG A 44 -9.16 -2.90 11.64
N LEU A 45 -8.27 -3.45 12.46
CA LEU A 45 -8.01 -2.93 13.81
C LEU A 45 -6.82 -1.98 13.89
N PHE A 46 -5.81 -2.12 13.02
CA PHE A 46 -4.57 -1.33 13.12
C PHE A 46 -4.23 -0.56 11.85
N ILE A 47 -4.48 -1.12 10.67
CA ILE A 47 -4.11 -0.49 9.39
C ILE A 47 -5.24 0.43 8.91
N ARG A 48 -6.47 -0.07 8.89
CA ARG A 48 -7.66 0.66 8.41
C ARG A 48 -7.92 1.98 9.15
N PRO A 49 -7.66 2.16 10.46
CA PRO A 49 -7.85 3.47 11.10
C PRO A 49 -6.91 4.56 10.55
N PHE A 50 -5.63 4.24 10.35
CA PHE A 50 -4.66 5.16 9.76
C PHE A 50 -4.94 5.39 8.27
N GLU A 51 -5.22 4.32 7.52
CA GLU A 51 -5.64 4.43 6.11
C GLU A 51 -6.92 5.25 5.95
N THR A 52 -7.92 5.05 6.80
CA THR A 52 -9.18 5.81 6.75
C THR A 52 -8.92 7.28 7.01
N LEU A 53 -8.03 7.61 7.95
CA LEU A 53 -7.63 8.98 8.23
C LEU A 53 -6.82 9.58 7.08
N ASP A 54 -5.85 8.85 6.52
CA ASP A 54 -5.07 9.24 5.34
C ASP A 54 -5.96 9.53 4.13
N ARG A 55 -6.93 8.65 3.90
CA ARG A 55 -7.89 8.76 2.78
C ARG A 55 -8.88 9.89 3.01
N ALA A 56 -9.33 10.10 4.24
CA ALA A 56 -10.18 11.24 4.59
C ALA A 56 -9.43 12.57 4.42
N ILE A 57 -8.18 12.64 4.88
CA ILE A 57 -7.32 13.81 4.74
C ILE A 57 -7.00 14.09 3.26
N SER A 58 -6.69 13.04 2.49
CA SER A 58 -6.44 13.13 1.04
C SER A 58 -7.68 13.41 0.21
N GLY A 59 -8.88 13.31 0.79
CA GLY A 59 -10.14 13.45 0.05
C GLY A 59 -10.45 12.29 -0.89
N ILE A 60 -9.87 11.11 -0.67
CA ILE A 60 -10.12 9.88 -1.45
C ILE A 60 -10.90 8.82 -0.68
N LEU A 61 -11.45 9.16 0.49
CA LEU A 61 -12.28 8.23 1.26
C LEU A 61 -13.42 7.66 0.38
N PRO A 62 -13.53 6.33 0.25
CA PRO A 62 -14.60 5.72 -0.54
C PRO A 62 -15.98 6.14 -0.03
N GLN A 63 -16.89 6.44 -0.96
CA GLN A 63 -18.30 6.65 -0.63
C GLN A 63 -19.00 5.31 -0.38
N PRO A 64 -20.15 5.29 0.32
CA PRO A 64 -20.96 4.08 0.44
C PRO A 64 -21.28 3.48 -0.94
N GLY A 65 -20.90 2.22 -1.15
CA GLY A 65 -21.08 1.51 -2.42
C GLY A 65 -19.88 1.58 -3.38
N GLU A 66 -18.88 2.43 -3.11
CA GLU A 66 -17.60 2.39 -3.83
C GLU A 66 -16.71 1.25 -3.30
N PRO A 67 -15.82 0.70 -4.15
CA PRO A 67 -14.86 -0.30 -3.70
C PRO A 67 -13.91 0.28 -2.65
N SER A 68 -13.49 -0.58 -1.70
CA SER A 68 -12.36 -0.28 -0.82
C SER A 68 -11.11 0.02 -1.65
N LEU A 69 -10.27 0.95 -1.20
CA LEU A 69 -9.01 1.27 -1.89
C LEU A 69 -7.92 0.24 -1.58
N ALA A 70 -6.91 0.20 -2.46
CA ALA A 70 -5.74 -0.65 -2.27
C ALA A 70 -5.13 -0.45 -0.87
N MET A 71 -4.78 -1.56 -0.25
CA MET A 71 -4.09 -1.60 1.05
C MET A 71 -2.77 -2.37 0.98
N HIS A 72 -2.51 -3.00 -0.16
CA HIS A 72 -1.28 -3.72 -0.42
C HIS A 72 -0.88 -3.57 -1.89
N ALA A 73 0.43 -3.60 -2.12
CA ALA A 73 1.00 -3.58 -3.45
C ALA A 73 2.21 -4.54 -3.54
N GLY A 74 2.42 -5.10 -4.73
CA GLY A 74 3.58 -5.93 -5.04
C GLY A 74 3.98 -5.80 -6.51
N LEU A 75 5.02 -6.53 -6.91
CA LEU A 75 5.47 -6.60 -8.30
C LEU A 75 4.98 -7.91 -8.92
N HIS A 76 4.11 -7.80 -9.91
CA HIS A 76 3.64 -8.94 -10.67
C HIS A 76 4.68 -9.30 -11.73
N VAL A 77 5.23 -10.50 -11.64
CA VAL A 77 6.32 -10.99 -12.47
C VAL A 77 6.00 -12.33 -13.11
N GLU A 78 6.71 -12.61 -14.19
CA GLU A 78 6.80 -13.94 -14.78
C GLU A 78 8.16 -14.56 -14.43
N ILE A 79 8.13 -15.83 -14.04
CA ILE A 79 9.30 -16.63 -13.69
C ILE A 79 9.40 -17.82 -14.64
N ASP A 80 10.61 -18.04 -15.16
CA ASP A 80 10.95 -19.10 -16.11
C ASP A 80 9.98 -19.17 -17.33
N ASN A 81 9.53 -18.01 -17.81
CA ASN A 81 8.68 -17.82 -18.99
C ASN A 81 7.25 -18.40 -18.93
N ASN A 82 6.76 -18.86 -17.77
CA ASN A 82 5.43 -19.49 -17.71
C ASN A 82 4.76 -19.49 -16.34
N ARG A 83 5.35 -18.89 -15.32
CA ARG A 83 4.77 -18.90 -13.96
C ARG A 83 4.63 -17.49 -13.43
N GLU A 84 3.42 -17.12 -13.06
CA GLU A 84 3.12 -15.80 -12.51
C GLU A 84 3.27 -15.79 -10.99
N TYR A 85 4.02 -14.81 -10.49
CA TYR A 85 4.26 -14.58 -9.07
C TYR A 85 4.08 -13.10 -8.74
N VAL A 86 3.81 -12.84 -7.48
CA VAL A 86 3.89 -11.51 -6.88
C VAL A 86 5.10 -11.49 -5.95
N VAL A 87 6.02 -10.56 -6.22
CA VAL A 87 7.12 -10.24 -5.32
C VAL A 87 6.64 -9.13 -4.39
N GLU A 88 6.62 -9.38 -3.09
CA GLU A 88 5.96 -8.50 -2.13
C GLU A 88 6.64 -8.51 -0.77
N GLN A 89 6.41 -7.44 -0.01
CA GLN A 89 6.66 -7.40 1.43
C GLN A 89 5.39 -7.80 2.16
N LEU A 90 5.46 -8.86 2.98
CA LEU A 90 4.34 -9.32 3.80
C LEU A 90 4.60 -9.04 5.27
N VAL A 91 3.55 -8.59 5.95
CA VAL A 91 3.41 -8.72 7.40
C VAL A 91 2.86 -10.10 7.69
N GLY A 92 3.44 -10.83 8.64
CA GLY A 92 2.92 -12.15 8.97
C GLY A 92 3.39 -12.70 10.30
N SER A 93 4.69 -12.66 10.55
CA SER A 93 5.27 -13.14 11.81
C SER A 93 6.30 -12.16 12.34
N TRP A 94 6.54 -12.20 13.65
CA TRP A 94 7.65 -11.48 14.28
C TRP A 94 9.01 -11.75 13.60
N TYR A 95 9.20 -12.94 13.03
CA TYR A 95 10.40 -13.21 12.24
C TYR A 95 10.48 -12.34 10.99
N MET A 96 9.37 -12.22 10.25
CA MET A 96 9.31 -11.43 9.02
C MET A 96 9.46 -9.93 9.30
N ASP A 97 8.86 -9.47 10.38
CA ASP A 97 8.92 -8.07 10.79
C ASP A 97 10.35 -7.59 11.10
N PHE A 98 11.19 -8.49 11.63
CA PHE A 98 12.55 -8.16 12.09
C PHE A 98 13.68 -8.77 11.27
N ARG A 99 13.42 -9.76 10.39
CA ARG A 99 14.47 -10.43 9.60
C ARG A 99 14.26 -10.31 8.11
N ASN A 100 13.09 -10.74 7.61
CA ASN A 100 12.82 -10.75 6.18
C ASN A 100 11.32 -10.80 5.89
N GLY A 101 10.77 -9.71 5.34
CA GLY A 101 9.39 -9.66 4.87
C GLY A 101 9.22 -10.00 3.38
N LEU A 102 10.31 -10.16 2.62
CA LEU A 102 10.25 -10.46 1.18
C LEU A 102 9.68 -11.86 0.94
N ASN A 103 8.68 -11.94 0.07
CA ASN A 103 8.05 -13.19 -0.35
C ASN A 103 7.86 -13.24 -1.87
N TRP A 104 7.90 -14.47 -2.38
CA TRP A 104 7.59 -14.82 -3.76
C TRP A 104 6.30 -15.64 -3.77
N THR A 105 5.16 -14.96 -3.92
CA THR A 105 3.84 -15.56 -3.76
C THR A 105 3.26 -15.94 -5.13
N PRO A 106 2.87 -17.20 -5.38
CA PRO A 106 2.16 -17.55 -6.61
C PRO A 106 0.93 -16.66 -6.82
N ILE A 107 0.66 -16.21 -8.06
CA ILE A 107 -0.43 -15.26 -8.33
C ILE A 107 -1.80 -15.77 -7.86
N GLU A 108 -2.03 -17.08 -7.95
CA GLU A 108 -3.26 -17.71 -7.50
C GLU A 108 -3.44 -17.60 -5.98
N ASP A 109 -2.36 -17.76 -5.22
CA ASP A 109 -2.40 -17.66 -3.76
C ASP A 109 -2.52 -16.21 -3.32
N PHE A 110 -1.86 -15.28 -4.03
CA PHE A 110 -2.06 -13.84 -3.83
C PHE A 110 -3.55 -13.47 -3.97
N ARG A 111 -4.21 -13.92 -5.04
CA ARG A 111 -5.64 -13.67 -5.29
C ARG A 111 -6.56 -14.30 -4.26
N LYS A 112 -6.25 -15.50 -3.76
CA LYS A 112 -7.05 -16.14 -2.69
C LYS A 112 -7.09 -15.31 -1.41
N ARG A 113 -6.06 -14.51 -1.12
CA ARG A 113 -5.98 -13.67 0.11
C ARG A 113 -6.89 -12.44 0.09
N ASP A 114 -7.41 -12.09 -1.07
CA ASP A 114 -8.32 -10.96 -1.26
C ASP A 114 -9.61 -11.07 -0.43
N ARG A 115 -10.04 -12.31 -0.13
CA ARG A 115 -11.25 -12.62 0.67
C ARG A 115 -12.49 -11.82 0.24
N GLY A 116 -12.70 -11.73 -1.07
CA GLY A 116 -13.84 -11.05 -1.70
C GLY A 116 -13.65 -9.56 -1.98
N GLY A 117 -12.41 -9.06 -1.99
CA GLY A 117 -12.09 -7.71 -2.45
C GLY A 117 -11.76 -7.66 -3.96
N TRP A 118 -10.59 -7.10 -4.30
CA TRP A 118 -10.11 -7.09 -5.68
C TRP A 118 -8.58 -7.06 -5.81
N ASP A 119 -8.07 -7.49 -6.98
CA ASP A 119 -6.73 -7.21 -7.48
C ASP A 119 -6.74 -6.58 -8.89
N VAL A 120 -5.71 -5.76 -9.17
CA VAL A 120 -5.43 -5.19 -10.50
C VAL A 120 -3.94 -4.96 -10.70
N THR A 121 -3.41 -5.25 -11.89
CA THR A 121 -2.01 -4.97 -12.25
C THR A 121 -1.94 -3.77 -13.19
N LEU A 122 -1.12 -2.78 -12.84
CA LEU A 122 -0.78 -1.66 -13.73
C LEU A 122 0.61 -1.86 -14.33
N PRO A 123 0.79 -1.66 -15.64
CA PRO A 123 2.09 -1.77 -16.27
C PRO A 123 3.03 -0.68 -15.73
N GLY A 124 4.32 -1.00 -15.59
CA GLY A 124 5.33 -0.06 -15.07
C GLY A 124 5.29 1.33 -15.73
N PRO A 125 5.18 1.45 -17.07
CA PRO A 125 5.15 2.75 -17.74
C PRO A 125 3.93 3.63 -17.47
N ALA A 126 2.91 3.12 -16.75
CA ALA A 126 1.80 3.93 -16.24
C ALA A 126 2.22 4.85 -15.09
N PHE A 127 3.33 4.55 -14.40
CA PHE A 127 3.86 5.34 -13.28
C PHE A 127 4.77 6.46 -13.76
N ARG A 128 4.78 7.58 -13.04
CA ARG A 128 5.67 8.71 -13.33
C ARG A 128 7.13 8.28 -13.19
N GLY A 129 7.97 8.69 -14.14
CA GLY A 129 9.41 8.42 -14.11
C GLY A 129 9.81 6.95 -14.36
N VAL A 130 8.85 6.07 -14.67
CA VAL A 130 9.10 4.67 -15.05
C VAL A 130 8.93 4.54 -16.56
N THR A 131 10.03 4.22 -17.26
CA THR A 131 10.07 3.95 -18.70
C THR A 131 10.23 2.46 -18.97
N ASP A 132 10.08 2.01 -20.21
CA ASP A 132 10.34 0.61 -20.59
C ASP A 132 11.77 0.17 -20.23
N GLN A 133 12.75 1.07 -20.38
CA GLN A 133 14.13 0.81 -19.93
C GLN A 133 14.21 0.59 -18.41
N VAL A 134 13.45 1.35 -17.63
CA VAL A 134 13.38 1.17 -16.17
C VAL A 134 12.72 -0.17 -15.84
N VAL A 135 11.70 -0.59 -16.58
CA VAL A 135 11.06 -1.90 -16.43
C VAL A 135 12.04 -3.04 -16.69
N GLU A 136 12.84 -2.95 -17.76
CA GLU A 136 13.86 -3.94 -18.07
C GLU A 136 14.93 -4.01 -16.98
N GLN A 137 15.45 -2.87 -16.53
CA GLN A 137 16.41 -2.80 -15.43
C GLN A 137 15.84 -3.36 -14.13
N THR A 138 14.55 -3.12 -13.87
CA THR A 138 13.86 -3.63 -12.69
C THR A 138 13.73 -5.15 -12.77
N THR A 139 13.37 -5.69 -13.93
CA THR A 139 13.31 -7.14 -14.19
C THR A 139 14.66 -7.81 -13.89
N GLN A 140 15.76 -7.21 -14.35
CA GLN A 140 17.11 -7.69 -14.05
C GLN A 140 17.45 -7.57 -12.55
N ARG A 141 17.10 -6.44 -11.91
CA ARG A 141 17.34 -6.21 -10.48
C ARG A 141 16.60 -7.20 -9.59
N LEU A 142 15.39 -7.61 -9.95
CA LEU A 142 14.62 -8.61 -9.22
C LEU A 142 15.32 -9.98 -9.19
N ASN A 143 16.21 -10.27 -10.15
CA ASN A 143 17.06 -11.46 -10.10
C ASN A 143 18.21 -11.37 -9.09
N MET A 144 18.44 -10.21 -8.48
CA MET A 144 19.47 -9.98 -7.47
C MET A 144 18.89 -9.39 -6.18
N ILE A 145 17.56 -9.27 -6.09
CA ILE A 145 16.94 -8.58 -4.97
C ILE A 145 17.01 -9.43 -3.70
N GLU A 146 17.57 -8.84 -2.65
CA GLU A 146 17.62 -9.46 -1.33
C GLU A 146 16.43 -9.01 -0.48
N GLY A 147 16.08 -9.89 0.46
CA GLY A 147 15.08 -9.64 1.48
C GLY A 147 15.54 -8.60 2.49
N GLN A 148 14.58 -7.85 3.02
CA GLN A 148 14.76 -6.87 4.09
C GLN A 148 13.70 -7.09 5.17
N PRO A 149 13.97 -6.77 6.44
CA PRO A 149 12.94 -6.76 7.49
C PRO A 149 11.77 -5.85 7.10
N PHE A 150 10.53 -6.29 7.33
CA PHE A 150 9.35 -5.48 6.99
C PHE A 150 9.35 -4.12 7.70
N MET A 151 9.78 -4.05 8.98
CA MET A 151 9.86 -2.75 9.68
C MET A 151 10.85 -1.76 9.07
N GLY A 152 11.83 -2.24 8.30
CA GLY A 152 12.75 -1.39 7.55
C GLY A 152 12.30 -1.10 6.11
N GLU A 153 11.30 -1.82 5.61
CA GLU A 153 10.84 -1.74 4.24
C GLU A 153 9.38 -2.24 4.12
N ASP A 154 8.44 -1.30 4.06
CA ASP A 154 7.05 -1.61 3.71
C ASP A 154 6.89 -1.99 2.22
N CYS A 155 5.68 -2.37 1.82
CA CYS A 155 5.37 -2.78 0.45
C CYS A 155 5.67 -1.71 -0.60
N THR A 156 5.43 -0.43 -0.30
CA THR A 156 5.68 0.68 -1.23
C THR A 156 7.18 0.97 -1.34
N ALA A 157 7.90 1.01 -0.23
CA ALA A 157 9.34 1.20 -0.18
C ALA A 157 10.08 0.09 -0.94
N PHE A 158 9.63 -1.16 -0.82
CA PHE A 158 10.15 -2.28 -1.60
C PHE A 158 10.00 -2.06 -3.11
N ILE A 159 8.80 -1.70 -3.57
CA ILE A 159 8.53 -1.46 -4.99
C ILE A 159 9.42 -0.34 -5.52
N GLU A 160 9.55 0.76 -4.78
CA GLU A 160 10.41 1.88 -5.17
C GLU A 160 11.88 1.48 -5.22
N ARG A 161 12.37 0.69 -4.26
CA ARG A 161 13.72 0.11 -4.31
C ARG A 161 13.91 -0.75 -5.56
N ALA A 162 12.93 -1.60 -5.90
CA ALA A 162 12.98 -2.41 -7.10
C ALA A 162 13.07 -1.55 -8.38
N PHE A 163 12.32 -0.45 -8.44
CA PHE A 163 12.43 0.56 -9.51
C PHE A 163 13.68 1.47 -9.42
N GLY A 164 14.65 1.13 -8.55
CA GLY A 164 15.90 1.86 -8.42
C GLY A 164 15.76 3.15 -7.62
N ARG A 165 14.98 3.10 -6.53
CA ARG A 165 14.63 4.23 -5.64
C ARG A 165 13.83 5.34 -6.32
N ARG A 166 13.10 4.98 -7.37
CA ARG A 166 12.16 5.90 -8.03
C ARG A 166 10.90 5.98 -7.20
N ARG A 167 10.44 7.21 -7.01
CA ARG A 167 9.19 7.49 -6.33
C ARG A 167 8.02 7.07 -7.22
N VAL A 168 7.21 6.13 -6.76
CA VAL A 168 6.01 5.64 -7.46
C VAL A 168 4.75 5.71 -6.61
N PHE A 169 4.88 6.07 -5.32
CA PHE A 169 3.76 6.34 -4.40
C PHE A 169 3.91 7.71 -3.75
N ALA A 170 2.77 8.37 -3.50
CA ALA A 170 2.73 9.54 -2.64
C ALA A 170 2.88 9.12 -1.18
N ASP A 171 3.39 10.04 -0.36
CA ASP A 171 3.57 9.78 1.07
C ASP A 171 2.23 9.86 1.80
N SER A 172 2.09 9.09 2.87
CA SER A 172 0.98 9.20 3.83
C SER A 172 0.81 10.65 4.31
N PRO A 173 -0.32 11.31 4.01
CA PRO A 173 -0.58 12.68 4.47
C PRO A 173 -0.65 12.81 6.00
N VAL A 174 -1.11 11.79 6.72
CA VAL A 174 -1.16 11.74 8.19
C VAL A 174 0.24 11.80 8.76
N LEU A 175 1.17 10.98 8.26
CA LEU A 175 2.54 10.98 8.78
C LEU A 175 3.24 12.31 8.47
N ARG A 176 2.95 12.91 7.31
CA ARG A 176 3.40 14.27 6.98
C ARG A 176 2.83 15.31 7.95
N LEU A 177 1.54 15.23 8.27
CA LEU A 177 0.87 16.13 9.23
C LEU A 177 1.47 16.00 10.64
N LEU A 178 1.83 14.80 11.05
CA LEU A 178 2.45 14.50 12.34
C LEU A 178 3.96 14.82 12.38
N ARG A 179 4.54 15.34 11.29
CA ARG A 179 5.98 15.66 11.15
C ARG A 179 6.89 14.47 11.49
N ILE A 180 6.41 13.26 11.23
CA ILE A 180 7.24 12.06 11.37
C ILE A 180 8.15 12.03 10.14
N ALA A 181 9.47 12.08 10.37
CA ALA A 181 10.47 12.15 9.31
C ALA A 181 10.60 10.85 8.49
N ALA A 182 9.85 9.81 8.83
CA ALA A 182 9.81 8.55 8.10
C ALA A 182 8.85 8.69 6.90
N ARG A 183 9.39 8.42 5.71
CA ARG A 183 8.60 8.34 4.49
C ARG A 183 7.96 6.95 4.39
N VAL A 184 6.63 6.92 4.39
CA VAL A 184 5.82 5.71 4.20
C VAL A 184 4.87 6.01 3.04
N GLY A 185 4.97 5.24 1.96
CA GLY A 185 4.06 5.38 0.83
C GLY A 185 2.70 4.78 1.14
N ASP A 186 1.66 5.30 0.51
CA ASP A 186 0.32 4.71 0.58
C ASP A 186 0.04 3.94 -0.73
N PRO A 187 -0.23 2.61 -0.68
CA PRO A 187 -0.61 1.86 -1.88
C PRO A 187 -1.91 2.36 -2.52
N ALA A 188 -2.75 3.10 -1.79
CA ALA A 188 -3.91 3.80 -2.32
C ALA A 188 -3.58 5.11 -3.05
N LEU A 189 -2.31 5.55 -3.08
CA LEU A 189 -1.86 6.79 -3.71
C LEU A 189 -0.71 6.55 -4.72
N PRO A 190 -0.92 5.73 -5.77
CA PRO A 190 0.08 5.57 -6.82
C PRO A 190 0.28 6.87 -7.63
N LEU A 191 1.53 7.20 -7.92
CA LEU A 191 1.91 8.36 -8.74
C LEU A 191 1.88 8.00 -10.22
N LEU A 192 0.67 8.00 -10.76
CA LEU A 192 0.40 7.67 -12.15
C LEU A 192 0.61 8.86 -13.07
N ARG A 193 1.01 8.60 -14.31
CA ARG A 193 1.11 9.61 -15.37
C ARG A 193 -0.29 10.15 -15.67
N PRO A 194 -0.49 11.47 -15.81
CA PRO A 194 -1.79 12.05 -16.17
C PRO A 194 -2.38 11.47 -17.46
N GLU A 195 -1.52 11.08 -18.39
CA GLU A 195 -1.84 10.49 -19.69
C GLU A 195 -1.88 8.95 -19.69
N ALA A 196 -1.73 8.30 -18.54
CA ALA A 196 -1.83 6.84 -18.45
C ALA A 196 -3.25 6.40 -18.87
N SER A 197 -3.33 5.58 -19.90
CA SER A 197 -4.59 4.94 -20.32
C SER A 197 -4.82 3.72 -19.44
N LEU A 198 -5.76 3.83 -18.50
CA LEU A 198 -6.25 2.72 -17.69
C LEU A 198 -7.60 2.26 -18.24
N ASP A 199 -7.89 0.96 -18.17
CA ASP A 199 -9.26 0.49 -18.40
C ASP A 199 -10.19 0.98 -17.28
N ASP A 200 -11.49 1.09 -17.58
CA ASP A 200 -12.49 1.66 -16.66
C ASP A 200 -12.53 0.94 -15.31
N ARG A 201 -12.30 -0.38 -15.30
CA ARG A 201 -12.28 -1.17 -14.07
C ARG A 201 -11.07 -0.78 -13.22
N ALA A 202 -9.88 -0.76 -13.79
CA ALA A 202 -8.66 -0.35 -13.10
C ALA A 202 -8.74 1.09 -12.58
N ALA A 203 -9.24 2.01 -13.41
CA ALA A 203 -9.42 3.41 -13.05
C ALA A 203 -10.40 3.57 -11.87
N GLY A 204 -11.51 2.81 -11.87
CA GLY A 204 -12.48 2.81 -10.79
C GLY A 204 -11.94 2.23 -9.48
N LEU A 205 -11.30 1.05 -9.53
CA LEU A 205 -10.74 0.38 -8.36
C LEU A 205 -9.63 1.21 -7.68
N LEU A 206 -8.80 1.88 -8.47
CA LEU A 206 -7.71 2.70 -7.97
C LEU A 206 -8.11 4.15 -7.72
N ALA A 207 -9.39 4.52 -7.88
CA ALA A 207 -9.86 5.90 -7.73
C ALA A 207 -9.04 6.91 -8.57
N PHE A 208 -8.57 6.50 -9.75
CA PHE A 208 -7.57 7.23 -10.55
C PHE A 208 -7.98 8.68 -10.84
N GLU A 209 -9.25 8.88 -11.20
CA GLU A 209 -9.81 10.21 -11.48
C GLU A 209 -9.73 11.16 -10.28
N ARG A 210 -9.82 10.64 -9.05
CA ARG A 210 -9.63 11.44 -7.83
C ARG A 210 -8.15 11.72 -7.59
N ILE A 211 -7.32 10.66 -7.64
CA ILE A 211 -5.89 10.73 -7.29
C ILE A 211 -5.11 11.63 -8.26
N LYS A 212 -5.41 11.59 -9.56
CA LYS A 212 -4.69 12.40 -10.56
C LYS A 212 -4.82 13.91 -10.33
N THR A 213 -5.82 14.34 -9.57
CA THR A 213 -6.06 15.74 -9.20
C THR A 213 -5.42 16.15 -7.88
N LEU A 214 -4.85 15.19 -7.12
CA LEU A 214 -4.19 15.50 -5.87
C LEU A 214 -2.87 16.25 -6.12
N PRO A 215 -2.50 17.19 -5.24
CA PRO A 215 -1.19 17.82 -5.29
C PRO A 215 -0.11 16.73 -5.24
N ASP A 216 0.86 16.82 -6.15
CA ASP A 216 2.03 15.96 -6.07
C ASP A 216 2.70 16.20 -4.71
N ALA A 217 3.23 15.16 -4.09
CA ALA A 217 3.86 15.30 -2.77
C ALA A 217 5.17 16.11 -2.84
N ASP A 218 5.71 16.32 -4.05
CA ASP A 218 6.79 17.27 -4.36
C ASP A 218 6.29 18.67 -4.75
N ALA A 219 4.98 18.93 -4.69
CA ALA A 219 4.46 20.25 -4.95
C ALA A 219 4.90 21.19 -3.82
N ASP A 220 5.70 22.18 -4.19
CA ASP A 220 6.08 23.33 -3.36
C ASP A 220 4.85 23.78 -2.53
N PRO A 221 5.01 24.09 -1.22
CA PRO A 221 3.97 24.75 -0.41
C PRO A 221 3.26 25.91 -1.12
N SER A 222 3.89 26.55 -2.10
CA SER A 222 3.34 27.64 -2.92
C SER A 222 2.50 27.18 -4.13
N SER A 223 2.41 25.89 -4.43
CA SER A 223 1.71 25.37 -5.60
C SER A 223 0.19 25.58 -5.52
N VAL A 224 -0.43 25.83 -6.68
CA VAL A 224 -1.89 26.05 -6.80
C VAL A 224 -2.70 24.90 -6.19
N ASN A 225 -2.18 23.67 -6.27
CA ASN A 225 -2.83 22.49 -5.73
C ASN A 225 -2.80 22.43 -4.18
N VAL A 226 -1.79 23.01 -3.52
CA VAL A 226 -1.73 23.14 -2.05
C VAL A 226 -2.74 24.16 -1.54
N SER A 227 -2.97 25.25 -2.28
CA SER A 227 -3.98 26.27 -1.93
C SER A 227 -5.42 25.73 -1.97
N LEU A 228 -5.73 24.88 -2.95
CA LEU A 228 -7.00 24.16 -3.04
C LEU A 228 -7.17 23.14 -1.91
N TRP A 229 -6.07 22.55 -1.44
CA TRP A 229 -6.04 21.59 -0.34
C TRP A 229 -6.26 22.24 1.03
N LEU A 230 -5.64 23.40 1.29
CA LEU A 230 -5.89 24.21 2.49
C LEU A 230 -7.35 24.69 2.55
N GLY A 231 -7.94 25.05 1.41
CA GLY A 231 -9.36 25.40 1.32
C GLY A 231 -10.30 24.23 1.63
N ARG A 232 -9.92 22.99 1.29
CA ARG A 232 -10.70 21.77 1.56
C ARG A 232 -10.50 21.18 2.97
N ALA A 233 -9.37 21.46 3.63
CA ALA A 233 -9.08 21.02 5.00
C ALA A 233 -9.64 21.94 6.09
N ALA A 234 -9.98 23.19 5.75
CA ALA A 234 -10.54 24.16 6.68
C ALA A 234 -11.87 23.74 7.33
N PRO A 235 -12.85 23.13 6.62
CA PRO A 235 -14.11 22.69 7.21
C PRO A 235 -13.93 21.52 8.20
N THR A 236 -13.00 20.59 7.90
CA THR A 236 -12.72 19.41 8.73
C THR A 236 -11.96 19.76 10.01
N ALA A 237 -11.03 20.72 9.95
CA ALA A 237 -10.37 21.27 11.14
C ALA A 237 -11.34 21.98 12.08
N ALA A 238 -12.32 22.73 11.54
CA ALA A 238 -13.36 23.38 12.34
C ALA A 238 -14.29 22.39 13.05
N LEU A 239 -14.65 21.28 12.39
CA LEU A 239 -15.43 20.20 13.00
C LEU A 239 -14.64 19.46 14.11
N GLY A 240 -13.35 19.21 13.90
CA GLY A 240 -12.47 18.61 14.91
C GLY A 240 -12.31 19.49 16.16
N ALA A 241 -12.19 20.81 15.97
CA ALA A 241 -12.11 21.77 17.07
C ALA A 241 -13.42 21.85 17.89
N LEU A 242 -14.58 21.77 17.23
CA LEU A 242 -15.88 21.77 17.91
C LEU A 242 -16.12 20.50 18.74
N ILE A 243 -15.71 19.32 18.23
CA ILE A 243 -15.81 18.05 18.96
C ILE A 243 -14.82 18.01 20.14
N GLY A 244 -13.59 18.50 19.94
CA GLY A 244 -12.60 18.61 21.01
C GLY A 244 -13.04 19.55 22.13
N TYR A 245 -13.65 20.70 21.78
CA TYR A 245 -14.20 21.64 22.76
C TYR A 245 -15.39 21.05 23.54
N SER A 246 -16.29 20.32 22.88
CA SER A 246 -17.44 19.71 23.58
C SER A 246 -17.05 18.57 24.52
N LEU A 247 -15.96 17.85 24.21
CA LEU A 247 -15.42 16.78 25.06
C LEU A 247 -14.57 17.34 26.22
N GLY A 248 -13.83 18.43 26.00
CA GLY A 248 -13.07 19.12 27.04
C GLY A 248 -13.94 19.88 28.04
N SER A 249 -15.07 20.43 27.59
CA SER A 249 -16.03 21.18 28.43
C SER A 249 -16.81 20.33 29.43
N ARG A 250 -16.82 18.99 29.28
CA ARG A 250 -17.56 18.09 30.21
C ARG A 250 -16.72 17.57 31.39
N ARG A 251 -15.47 18.01 31.56
CA ARG A 251 -14.58 17.55 32.65
C ARG A 251 -14.27 18.57 33.74
N SER A 252 -14.93 19.72 33.75
CA SER A 252 -14.74 20.76 34.77
C SER A 252 -16.05 21.10 35.49
N THR A 253 -16.62 20.12 36.18
CA THR A 253 -17.47 20.38 37.36
C THR A 253 -16.74 19.88 38.60
N PRO A 254 -16.33 20.76 39.52
CA PRO A 254 -15.72 20.33 40.77
C PRO A 254 -16.78 19.65 41.64
N ALA A 255 -16.50 18.40 42.04
CA ALA A 255 -17.34 17.65 42.98
C ALA A 255 -17.38 18.40 44.32
N SER A 256 -18.56 18.90 44.70
CA SER A 256 -18.78 19.58 45.98
C SER A 256 -18.67 18.58 47.15
N ARG A 257 -17.98 19.01 48.22
CA ARG A 257 -17.93 18.36 49.54
C ARG A 257 -19.33 18.29 50.18
N THR A 258 -20.15 17.31 49.83
CA THR A 258 -21.44 17.10 50.52
C THR A 258 -21.93 15.64 50.57
N ALA A 259 -21.03 14.66 50.51
CA ALA A 259 -21.38 13.23 50.61
C ALA A 259 -20.63 12.51 51.75
N ARG A 260 -20.62 13.10 52.95
CA ARG A 260 -20.31 12.40 54.22
C ARG A 260 -21.37 12.73 55.26
N LYS A 261 -22.52 12.08 55.12
CA LYS A 261 -23.49 11.74 56.16
C LYS A 261 -24.51 10.84 55.45
N PHE A 262 -24.97 9.79 56.11
CA PHE A 262 -25.77 8.68 55.57
C PHE A 262 -24.98 7.52 54.96
N PHE A 263 -24.10 6.91 55.76
CA PHE A 263 -24.17 5.46 55.98
C PHE A 263 -23.80 5.23 57.46
N ARG A 264 -24.82 4.94 58.26
CA ARG A 264 -24.71 4.19 59.52
C ARG A 264 -24.96 2.74 59.16
#